data_AF-A0A0F9DU75-F1
#
_entry.id   AF-A0A0F9DU75-F1
#
_cell.length_a   1.000
_cell.length_b   1.000
_cell.length_c   1.000
_cell.angle_alpha   90.00
_cell.angle_beta   90.00
_cell.angle_gamma   90.00
#
_symmetry.space_group_name_H-M   'P 1'
#
loop_
_entity.id
_entity.type
_entity.pdbx_description
1 polymer ?
#
loop_
_entity_poly.entity_id
_entity_poly.type
_entity_poly.pdbx_seq_one_letter_code
_entity_poly.pdbx_strand_id
1 'polypeptide(L)'
;LETKPTFFAKIPVKTKVPVLATRIFDQFGIYEGEYFRQWAEDLIFKKTGQKYLTFKELHALVESSPDTYKDLYVVGVNLSTGLSQVFSYEETPNVIISDAVRISMSIPILFKPHFVHYKDSSGERVI
;
A
#
# COMPACT_ATOMS: atom_id res chain seq x y z
N LEU A 1 6.11 -45.53 -4.86
CA LEU A 1 5.15 -45.13 -3.80
C LEU A 1 5.72 -43.89 -3.11
N GLU A 2 5.61 -42.73 -3.75
CA GLU A 2 6.01 -41.45 -3.16
C GLU A 2 4.80 -40.84 -2.45
N THR A 3 4.94 -40.55 -1.15
CA THR A 3 3.95 -39.79 -0.39
C THR A 3 4.56 -38.43 -0.05
N LYS A 4 3.95 -37.36 -0.56
CA LYS A 4 4.31 -35.96 -0.32
C LYS A 4 4.22 -35.64 1.19
N PRO A 5 5.16 -34.88 1.78
CA PRO A 5 4.98 -34.38 3.13
C PRO A 5 4.00 -33.20 3.09
N THR A 6 2.84 -33.41 3.69
CA THR A 6 1.84 -32.38 4.02
C THR A 6 2.40 -31.49 5.13
N PHE A 7 3.11 -30.42 4.79
CA PHE A 7 3.63 -29.46 5.77
C PHE A 7 2.74 -28.21 5.84
N PHE A 8 1.64 -28.32 6.58
CA PHE A 8 0.98 -27.15 7.19
C PHE A 8 0.60 -27.53 8.62
N ALA A 9 1.60 -27.55 9.50
CA ALA A 9 1.34 -27.50 10.93
C ALA A 9 0.76 -26.12 11.24
N LYS A 10 -0.52 -26.08 11.64
CA LYS A 10 -1.14 -24.90 12.27
C LYS A 10 -0.29 -24.51 13.47
N ILE A 11 0.44 -23.40 13.38
CA ILE A 11 1.14 -22.82 14.51
C ILE A 11 0.08 -22.18 15.42
N PRO A 12 -0.12 -22.67 16.67
CA PRO A 12 -1.00 -21.97 17.59
C PRO A 12 -0.27 -20.70 18.04
N VAL A 13 -0.67 -19.55 17.51
CA VAL A 13 -0.18 -18.24 17.93
C VAL A 13 -0.69 -17.98 19.35
N LYS A 14 0.05 -18.42 20.36
CA LYS A 14 -0.20 -18.13 21.77
C LYS A 14 0.65 -16.93 22.20
N THR A 15 0.51 -15.81 21.49
CA THR A 15 1.24 -14.59 21.81
C THR A 15 0.32 -13.66 22.59
N LYS A 16 0.71 -13.25 23.81
CA LYS A 16 0.08 -12.14 24.50
C LYS A 16 0.35 -10.88 23.68
N VAL A 17 -0.56 -10.52 22.78
CA VAL A 17 -0.54 -9.24 22.07
C VAL A 17 -0.48 -8.16 23.16
N PRO A 18 0.52 -7.26 23.17
CA PRO A 18 0.64 -6.26 24.21
C PRO A 18 -0.63 -5.40 24.22
N VAL A 19 -1.21 -5.17 25.40
CA VAL A 19 -2.46 -4.40 25.62
C VAL A 19 -2.42 -3.02 24.95
N LEU A 20 -1.23 -2.47 24.72
CA LEU A 20 -1.00 -1.24 23.99
C LEU A 20 -1.37 -1.35 22.50
N ALA A 21 -1.03 -2.45 21.83
CA ALA A 21 -1.38 -2.66 20.43
C ALA A 21 -2.90 -2.78 20.26
N THR A 22 -3.58 -3.57 21.09
CA THR A 22 -5.05 -3.69 21.04
C THR A 22 -5.76 -2.36 21.30
N ARG A 23 -5.31 -1.59 22.31
CA ARG A 23 -5.89 -0.25 22.59
C ARG A 23 -5.70 0.74 21.45
N ILE A 24 -4.57 0.70 20.76
CA ILE A 24 -4.31 1.61 19.65
C ILE A 24 -5.08 1.16 18.40
N PHE A 25 -5.22 -0.14 18.15
CA PHE A 25 -6.14 -0.64 17.12
C PHE A 25 -7.59 -0.22 17.37
N ASP A 26 -8.02 -0.24 18.63
CA ASP A 26 -9.39 0.16 19.02
C ASP A 26 -9.60 1.69 19.00
N GLN A 27 -8.54 2.47 19.25
CA GLN A 27 -8.61 3.94 19.32
C GLN A 27 -8.32 4.64 17.98
N PHE A 28 -7.39 4.11 17.18
CA PHE A 28 -6.93 4.71 15.93
C PHE A 28 -7.41 3.94 14.68
N GLY A 29 -7.66 2.64 14.78
CA GLY A 29 -8.53 1.91 13.83
C GLY A 29 -8.09 1.82 12.35
N ILE A 30 -8.71 0.86 11.65
CA ILE A 30 -8.66 0.75 10.18
C ILE A 30 -9.19 2.03 9.52
N TYR A 31 -10.14 2.67 10.20
CA TYR A 31 -10.81 3.89 9.76
C TYR A 31 -9.83 5.03 9.51
N GLU A 32 -8.85 5.25 10.38
CA GLU A 32 -7.84 6.30 10.15
C GLU A 32 -6.93 5.97 8.97
N GLY A 33 -6.56 4.70 8.79
CA GLY A 33 -5.73 4.28 7.65
C GLY A 33 -6.44 4.48 6.29
N GLU A 34 -7.73 4.15 6.21
CA GLU A 34 -8.53 4.44 5.01
C GLU A 34 -8.85 5.92 4.85
N TYR A 35 -9.09 6.63 5.95
CA TYR A 35 -9.26 8.08 5.94
C TYR A 35 -8.02 8.79 5.41
N PHE A 36 -6.83 8.40 5.87
CA PHE A 36 -5.58 8.93 5.37
C PHE A 36 -5.39 8.61 3.88
N ARG A 37 -5.67 7.39 3.45
CA ARG A 37 -5.60 7.01 2.03
C ARG A 37 -6.53 7.88 1.17
N GLN A 38 -7.77 8.06 1.62
CA GLN A 38 -8.76 8.91 0.95
C GLN A 38 -8.33 10.37 0.93
N TRP A 39 -7.80 10.88 2.04
CA TRP A 39 -7.24 12.23 2.10
C TRP A 39 -6.07 12.42 1.12
N ALA A 40 -5.15 11.46 1.04
CA ALA A 40 -4.04 11.48 0.07
C ALA A 40 -4.55 11.41 -1.37
N GLU A 41 -5.53 10.53 -1.65
CA GLU A 41 -6.20 10.42 -2.94
C GLU A 41 -6.85 11.74 -3.36
N ASP A 42 -7.56 12.41 -2.46
CA ASP A 42 -8.20 13.71 -2.73
C ASP A 42 -7.16 14.81 -3.04
N LEU A 43 -6.01 14.80 -2.37
CA LEU A 43 -4.92 15.73 -2.66
C LEU A 43 -4.29 15.48 -4.03
N ILE A 44 -4.09 14.22 -4.38
CA ILE A 44 -3.58 13.82 -5.70
C ILE A 44 -4.58 14.25 -6.78
N PHE A 45 -5.85 13.90 -6.61
CA PHE A 45 -6.92 14.27 -7.54
C PHE A 45 -7.02 15.78 -7.74
N LYS A 46 -6.92 16.58 -6.67
CA LYS A 46 -6.92 18.05 -6.76
C LYS A 46 -5.75 18.61 -7.58
N LYS A 47 -4.61 17.91 -7.60
CA LYS A 47 -3.41 18.34 -8.33
C LYS A 47 -3.36 17.84 -9.77
N THR A 48 -3.85 16.62 -10.03
CA THR A 48 -3.65 15.94 -11.31
C THR A 48 -4.94 15.77 -12.11
N GLY A 49 -6.10 15.93 -11.46
CA GLY A 49 -7.42 15.66 -12.04
C GLY A 49 -7.72 14.17 -12.25
N GLN A 50 -6.84 13.26 -11.82
CA GLN A 50 -6.96 11.83 -12.05
C GLN A 50 -7.18 11.07 -10.74
N LYS A 51 -8.21 10.21 -10.72
CA LYS A 51 -8.44 9.28 -9.62
C LYS A 51 -7.59 8.03 -9.77
N TYR A 52 -7.21 7.47 -8.63
CA TYR A 52 -6.38 6.28 -8.48
C TYR A 52 -5.11 6.37 -9.32
N LEU A 53 -4.48 7.55 -9.32
CA LEU A 53 -3.31 7.82 -10.15
C LEU A 53 -2.21 6.79 -9.86
N THR A 54 -1.74 6.14 -10.91
CA THR A 54 -0.67 5.14 -10.86
C THR A 54 0.71 5.79 -11.05
N PHE A 55 1.79 5.09 -10.68
CA PHE A 55 3.16 5.57 -10.91
C PHE A 55 3.45 5.78 -12.40
N LYS A 56 2.93 4.92 -13.28
CA LYS A 56 3.05 5.06 -14.73
C LYS A 56 2.34 6.31 -15.24
N GLU A 57 1.13 6.57 -14.78
CA GLU A 57 0.37 7.77 -15.18
C GLU A 57 1.04 9.05 -14.66
N LEU A 58 1.61 9.03 -13.45
CA LEU A 58 2.41 10.14 -12.95
C LEU A 58 3.64 10.39 -13.83
N HIS A 59 4.36 9.33 -14.23
CA HIS A 59 5.51 9.47 -15.13
C HIS A 59 5.12 10.11 -16.47
N ALA A 60 3.98 9.71 -17.05
CA ALA A 60 3.47 10.34 -18.27
C ALA A 60 3.14 11.84 -18.05
N LEU A 61 2.66 12.22 -16.86
CA LEU A 61 2.47 13.63 -16.49
C LEU A 61 3.81 14.37 -16.40
N VAL A 62 4.85 13.75 -15.84
CA VAL A 62 6.22 14.29 -15.78
C VAL A 62 6.75 14.53 -17.19
N GLU A 63 6.62 13.56 -18.11
CA GLU A 63 7.04 13.72 -19.50
C GLU A 63 6.30 14.85 -20.22
N SER A 64 5.00 15.01 -19.95
CA SER A 64 4.18 16.05 -20.57
C SER A 64 4.35 17.44 -19.95
N SER A 65 4.78 17.54 -18.70
CA SER A 65 4.83 18.78 -17.91
C SER A 65 5.95 18.72 -16.85
N PRO A 66 7.22 18.69 -17.29
CA PRO A 66 8.37 18.43 -16.42
C PRO A 66 8.62 19.54 -15.38
N ASP A 67 8.16 20.76 -15.63
CA ASP A 67 8.26 21.87 -14.67
C ASP A 67 7.21 21.79 -13.54
N THR A 68 6.19 20.92 -13.69
CA THR A 68 5.06 20.81 -12.77
C THR A 68 5.09 19.53 -11.94
N TYR A 69 5.44 18.40 -12.56
CA TYR A 69 5.42 17.09 -11.91
C TYR A 69 6.82 16.51 -11.74
N LYS A 70 6.96 15.57 -10.81
CA LYS A 70 8.20 14.82 -10.57
C LYS A 70 7.88 13.34 -10.38
N ASP A 71 8.83 12.50 -10.77
CA ASP A 71 8.75 11.07 -10.47
C ASP A 71 8.77 10.84 -8.96
N LEU A 72 7.98 9.87 -8.52
CA LEU A 72 7.77 9.57 -7.12
C LEU A 72 8.29 8.17 -6.80
N TYR A 73 9.04 8.06 -5.71
CA TYR A 73 9.52 6.81 -5.15
C TYR A 73 9.02 6.70 -3.71
N VAL A 74 8.32 5.62 -3.40
CA VAL A 74 7.75 5.36 -2.09
C VAL A 74 8.33 4.08 -1.52
N VAL A 75 8.82 4.10 -0.28
CA VAL A 75 9.39 2.91 0.35
C VAL A 75 8.39 2.31 1.34
N GLY A 76 8.08 1.03 1.19
CA GLY A 76 7.26 0.26 2.13
C GLY A 76 7.96 -1.02 2.58
N VAL A 77 7.32 -1.80 3.45
CA VAL A 77 7.81 -3.12 3.88
C VAL A 77 6.88 -4.20 3.33
N ASN A 78 7.44 -5.16 2.59
CA ASN A 78 6.74 -6.36 2.19
C ASN A 78 6.73 -7.34 3.37
N LEU A 79 5.56 -7.50 4.01
CA LEU A 79 5.43 -8.34 5.20
C LEU A 79 5.61 -9.84 4.92
N SER A 80 5.44 -10.28 3.67
CA SER A 80 5.66 -11.68 3.29
C SER A 80 7.14 -12.04 3.24
N THR A 81 8.00 -11.10 2.84
CA THR A 81 9.46 -11.30 2.73
C THR A 81 10.23 -10.69 3.90
N GLY A 82 9.61 -9.77 4.65
CA GLY A 82 10.26 -8.99 5.70
C GLY A 82 11.23 -7.92 5.20
N LEU A 83 11.23 -7.63 3.89
CA LEU A 83 12.17 -6.71 3.25
C LEU A 83 11.47 -5.40 2.84
N SER A 84 12.24 -4.32 2.81
CA SER A 84 11.79 -3.06 2.22
C SER A 84 11.63 -3.19 0.71
N GLN A 85 10.56 -2.64 0.16
CA GLN A 85 10.28 -2.57 -1.27
C GLN A 85 10.12 -1.10 -1.68
N VAL A 86 10.68 -0.74 -2.82
CA VAL A 86 10.47 0.56 -3.47
C VAL A 86 9.32 0.44 -4.46
N PHE A 87 8.35 1.34 -4.35
CA PHE A 87 7.28 1.54 -5.32
C PHE A 87 7.64 2.74 -6.19
N SER A 88 7.67 2.53 -7.50
CA SER A 88 8.02 3.53 -8.50
C SER A 88 7.42 3.18 -9.87
N TYR A 89 7.68 4.00 -10.88
CA TYR A 89 7.20 3.73 -12.24
C TYR A 89 7.99 2.60 -12.92
N GLU A 90 9.23 2.36 -12.51
CA GLU A 90 10.10 1.30 -13.04
C GLU A 90 9.73 -0.07 -12.45
N GLU A 91 9.58 -0.15 -11.12
CA GLU A 91 9.37 -1.41 -10.42
C GLU A 91 7.89 -1.80 -10.31
N THR A 92 7.02 -0.81 -10.10
CA THR A 92 5.60 -1.03 -9.82
C THR A 92 4.69 -0.04 -10.57
N PRO A 93 4.78 0.03 -11.92
CA PRO A 93 4.12 1.07 -12.72
C PRO A 93 2.60 1.18 -12.50
N ASN A 94 1.93 0.06 -12.29
CA ASN A 94 0.47 -0.01 -12.24
C ASN A 94 -0.10 0.17 -10.82
N VAL A 95 0.76 0.32 -9.81
CA VAL A 95 0.32 0.50 -8.43
C VAL A 95 -0.23 1.91 -8.23
N ILE A 96 -1.33 2.02 -7.50
CA ILE A 96 -1.94 3.30 -7.16
C ILE A 96 -1.09 4.01 -6.10
N ILE A 97 -0.79 5.28 -6.33
CA ILE A 97 0.11 6.06 -5.47
C ILE A 97 -0.46 6.21 -4.05
N SER A 98 -1.75 6.51 -3.90
CA SER A 98 -2.38 6.67 -2.57
C SER A 98 -2.29 5.39 -1.73
N ASP A 99 -2.36 4.23 -2.37
CA ASP A 99 -2.18 2.92 -1.73
C ASP A 99 -0.71 2.66 -1.35
N ALA A 100 0.24 2.97 -2.23
CA ALA A 100 1.67 2.87 -1.91
C ALA A 100 2.08 3.79 -0.75
N VAL A 101 1.57 5.03 -0.72
CA VAL A 101 1.78 5.96 0.39
C VAL A 101 1.21 5.39 1.69
N ARG A 102 0.02 4.77 1.65
CA ARG A 102 -0.54 4.08 2.83
C ARG A 102 0.33 2.91 3.28
N ILE A 103 0.86 2.10 2.35
CA ILE A 103 1.79 1.00 2.67
C ILE A 103 3.05 1.53 3.34
N SER A 104 3.56 2.68 2.90
CA SER A 104 4.75 3.34 3.46
C SER A 104 4.53 3.89 4.87
N MET A 105 3.28 4.04 5.31
CA MET A 105 3.00 4.51 6.66
C MET A 105 3.55 3.52 7.70
N SER A 106 4.58 3.98 8.41
CA SER A 106 5.32 3.23 9.41
C SER A 106 4.54 3.02 10.70
N ILE A 107 3.46 2.24 10.70
CA ILE A 107 3.01 1.62 11.95
C ILE A 107 2.62 0.14 11.79
N PRO A 108 3.62 -0.75 11.55
CA PRO A 108 3.40 -2.17 11.24
C PRO A 108 2.71 -2.98 12.36
N ILE A 109 2.64 -2.44 13.57
CA ILE A 109 2.03 -3.09 14.75
C ILE A 109 0.67 -2.45 15.10
N LEU A 110 0.30 -1.32 14.49
CA LEU A 110 -0.94 -0.57 14.82
C LEU A 110 -1.96 -0.55 13.68
N PHE A 111 -1.61 -1.06 12.50
CA PHE A 111 -2.53 -1.17 11.36
C PHE A 111 -2.55 -2.59 10.77
N LYS A 112 -3.72 -2.99 10.25
CA LYS A 112 -3.82 -4.23 9.46
C LYS A 112 -2.93 -4.10 8.22
N PRO A 113 -2.30 -5.20 7.76
CA PRO A 113 -1.60 -5.22 6.49
C PRO A 113 -2.44 -4.57 5.39
N HIS A 114 -1.88 -3.59 4.69
CA HIS A 114 -2.51 -3.04 3.51
C HIS A 114 -2.06 -3.82 2.27
N PHE A 115 -3.02 -4.29 1.49
CA PHE A 115 -2.74 -4.93 0.21
C PHE A 115 -2.37 -3.86 -0.82
N VAL A 116 -1.48 -4.22 -1.74
CA VAL A 116 -1.22 -3.42 -2.93
C VAL A 116 -2.50 -3.37 -3.76
N HIS A 117 -2.81 -2.21 -4.33
CA HIS A 117 -3.93 -2.04 -5.23
C HIS A 117 -3.47 -1.47 -6.57
N TYR A 118 -4.19 -1.85 -7.61
CA TYR A 118 -3.95 -1.49 -9.00
C TYR A 118 -5.17 -0.80 -9.58
N LYS A 119 -4.95 -0.06 -10.67
CA LYS A 119 -6.02 0.50 -11.48
C LYS A 119 -6.30 -0.43 -12.65
N ASP A 120 -7.54 -0.89 -12.77
CA ASP A 120 -7.96 -1.72 -13.89
C ASP A 120 -8.15 -0.89 -15.18
N SER A 121 -8.48 -1.55 -16.30
CA SER A 121 -8.77 -0.84 -17.56
C SER A 121 -10.06 -0.01 -17.50
N SER A 122 -10.93 -0.25 -16.53
CA SER A 122 -12.16 0.51 -16.28
C SER A 122 -11.91 1.79 -15.49
N GLY A 123 -10.70 1.94 -14.92
CA GLY A 123 -10.31 3.04 -14.04
C GLY A 123 -10.67 2.83 -12.57
N GLU A 124 -11.07 1.63 -12.19
CA GLU A 124 -11.44 1.25 -10.81
C GLU A 124 -10.26 0.66 -10.04
N ARG A 125 -10.31 0.82 -8.73
CA ARG A 125 -9.29 0.33 -7.78
C ARG A 125 -9.56 -1.12 -7.41
N VAL A 126 -8.62 -2.00 -7.72
CA VAL A 126 -8.68 -3.46 -7.47
C VAL A 126 -7.46 -3.94 -6.68
N ILE A 127 -7.55 -5.12 -6.03
CA ILE A 127 -6.43 -5.80 -5.37
C ILE A 127 -5.68 -6.66 -6.38
#